data_AF-A0A7Z2NWK3-F1
#
_entry.id   AF-A0A7Z2NWK3-F1
#
_cell.length_a   1.000
_cell.length_b   1.000
_cell.length_c   1.000
_cell.angle_alpha   90.00
_cell.angle_beta   90.00
_cell.angle_gamma   90.00
#
_symmetry.space_group_name_H-M   'P 1'
#
loop_
_entity.id
_entity.type
_entity.pdbx_description
1 polymer ?
#
loop_
_entity_poly.entity_id
_entity_poly.type
_entity_poly.pdbx_seq_one_letter_code
_entity_poly.pdbx_strand_id
1 'polypeptide(L)'
;MTYASWMPRYRVMTDTPGKLDLFVVTMIDGRRAALQPIDEYDAALAKARAFVSDHKCQVKVLPMTGPEVRNLLGIRPPDKPEPIDPALRRQMLDRLRRIARDSDDDARRDAFDLLNDMGAMQP
;
A
#
# COMPACT_ATOMS: atom_id res chain seq x y z
N MET A 1 -10.21 -32.67 -17.46
CA MET A 1 -10.53 -32.66 -16.02
C MET A 1 -11.03 -31.25 -15.68
N THR A 2 -12.34 -31.06 -15.55
CA THR A 2 -12.95 -29.75 -15.27
C THR A 2 -12.96 -29.53 -13.77
N TYR A 3 -12.08 -28.68 -13.26
CA TYR A 3 -12.19 -28.18 -11.88
C TYR A 3 -13.47 -27.33 -11.81
N ALA A 4 -14.55 -27.91 -11.30
CA ALA A 4 -15.72 -27.15 -10.90
C ALA A 4 -15.32 -26.30 -9.68
N SER A 5 -14.99 -25.04 -9.92
CA SER A 5 -14.82 -24.06 -8.85
C SER A 5 -16.20 -23.76 -8.26
N TRP A 6 -16.37 -23.97 -6.96
CA TRP A 6 -17.56 -23.54 -6.22
C TRP A 6 -17.73 -22.01 -6.19
N MET A 7 -16.74 -21.26 -6.65
CA MET A 7 -16.79 -19.81 -6.66
C MET A 7 -17.38 -19.28 -7.98
N PRO A 8 -18.22 -18.23 -7.93
CA PRO A 8 -18.75 -17.59 -9.12
C PRO A 8 -17.63 -17.20 -10.09
N ARG A 9 -17.80 -17.53 -11.38
CA ARG A 9 -16.83 -17.24 -12.44
C ARG A 9 -16.59 -15.73 -12.61
N TYR A 10 -17.65 -14.94 -12.46
CA TYR A 10 -17.66 -13.48 -12.51
C TYR A 10 -18.04 -12.97 -11.14
N ARG A 11 -17.16 -12.18 -10.54
CA ARG A 11 -17.30 -11.72 -9.15
C ARG A 11 -16.44 -10.51 -8.90
N VAL A 12 -16.84 -9.76 -7.88
CA VAL A 12 -15.97 -8.80 -7.22
C VAL A 12 -15.29 -9.50 -6.05
N MET A 13 -13.97 -9.40 -5.99
CA MET A 13 -13.19 -9.81 -4.81
C MET A 13 -12.61 -8.57 -4.14
N THR A 14 -12.70 -8.53 -2.82
CA THR A 14 -12.16 -7.45 -1.99
C THR A 14 -11.85 -8.00 -0.61
N ASP A 15 -11.03 -7.28 0.15
CA ASP A 15 -10.86 -7.47 1.58
C ASP A 15 -11.18 -6.16 2.31
N THR A 16 -11.40 -6.22 3.62
CA THR A 16 -11.62 -5.03 4.44
C THR A 16 -10.32 -4.23 4.54
N PRO A 17 -10.34 -2.89 4.35
CA PRO A 17 -9.15 -2.06 4.54
C PRO A 17 -8.53 -2.21 5.93
N GLY A 18 -7.22 -2.40 5.96
CA GLY A 18 -6.38 -2.36 7.16
C GLY A 18 -5.94 -0.93 7.51
N LYS A 19 -5.43 -0.75 8.74
CA LYS A 19 -5.00 0.56 9.25
C LYS A 19 -3.88 1.23 8.45
N LEU A 20 -3.09 0.45 7.71
CA LEU A 20 -1.93 0.92 6.95
C LEU A 20 -2.21 1.04 5.45
N ASP A 21 -3.42 0.71 5.01
CA ASP A 21 -3.79 0.83 3.60
C ASP A 21 -3.96 2.31 3.24
N LEU A 22 -3.34 2.70 2.13
CA LEU A 22 -3.30 4.08 1.66
C LEU A 22 -4.02 4.25 0.32
N PHE A 23 -4.18 3.16 -0.43
CA PHE A 23 -4.73 3.16 -1.76
C PHE A 23 -5.73 2.01 -1.94
N VAL A 24 -6.64 2.18 -2.90
CA VAL A 24 -7.44 1.10 -3.46
C VAL A 24 -7.09 0.91 -4.93
N VAL A 25 -6.73 -0.31 -5.29
CA VAL A 25 -6.43 -0.72 -6.67
C VAL A 25 -7.58 -1.53 -7.21
N THR A 26 -8.15 -1.08 -8.33
CA THR A 26 -9.18 -1.84 -9.06
C THR A 26 -8.55 -2.54 -10.25
N MET A 27 -8.72 -3.86 -10.34
CA MET A 27 -8.31 -4.68 -11.47
C MET A 27 -9.52 -5.31 -12.15
N ILE A 28 -9.51 -5.38 -13.48
CA ILE A 28 -10.53 -6.04 -14.31
C ILE A 28 -9.82 -7.09 -15.18
N ASP A 29 -10.23 -8.35 -15.07
CA ASP A 29 -9.65 -9.50 -15.79
C ASP A 29 -8.11 -9.51 -15.77
N GLY A 30 -7.54 -9.21 -14.60
CA GLY A 30 -6.09 -9.22 -14.36
C GLY A 30 -5.34 -7.95 -14.79
N ARG A 31 -6.01 -6.93 -15.31
CA ARG A 31 -5.40 -5.64 -15.68
C ARG A 31 -5.81 -4.54 -14.71
N ARG A 32 -4.87 -3.68 -14.31
CA ARG A 32 -5.17 -2.49 -13.49
C ARG A 32 -6.05 -1.53 -14.28
N ALA A 33 -7.22 -1.22 -13.74
CA ALA A 33 -8.18 -0.27 -14.31
C ALA A 33 -8.13 1.08 -13.60
N ALA A 34 -7.90 1.09 -12.27
CA ALA A 34 -7.84 2.31 -11.48
C ALA A 34 -6.89 2.17 -10.28
N LEU A 35 -6.42 3.31 -9.77
CA LEU A 35 -5.71 3.49 -8.51
C LEU A 35 -6.27 4.76 -7.87
N GLN A 36 -6.85 4.64 -6.69
CA GLN A 36 -7.53 5.73 -5.98
C GLN A 36 -7.03 5.77 -4.51
N PRO A 37 -7.19 6.89 -3.79
CA PRO A 37 -6.93 6.93 -2.35
C PRO A 37 -7.88 6.02 -1.56
N ILE A 38 -7.47 5.59 -0.36
CA ILE A 38 -8.21 4.60 0.43
C ILE A 38 -9.59 5.08 0.91
N ASP A 39 -9.80 6.38 1.07
CA ASP A 39 -11.09 6.98 1.40
C ASP A 39 -12.15 6.79 0.31
N GLU A 40 -11.74 6.47 -0.91
CA GLU A 40 -12.64 6.10 -2.01
C GLU A 40 -12.99 4.60 -2.04
N TYR A 41 -12.54 3.78 -1.07
CA TYR A 41 -12.74 2.33 -1.06
C TYR A 41 -14.21 1.91 -1.28
N ASP A 42 -15.15 2.46 -0.51
CA ASP A 42 -16.56 2.07 -0.60
C ASP A 42 -17.16 2.46 -1.96
N ALA A 43 -16.77 3.62 -2.49
CA ALA A 43 -17.19 4.08 -3.80
C ALA A 43 -16.63 3.20 -4.92
N ALA A 44 -15.36 2.78 -4.81
CA ALA A 44 -14.72 1.86 -5.74
C ALA A 44 -15.39 0.48 -5.71
N LEU A 45 -15.71 -0.03 -4.51
CA LEU A 45 -16.40 -1.30 -4.33
C LEU A 45 -17.82 -1.28 -4.90
N ALA A 46 -18.58 -0.19 -4.68
CA ALA A 46 -19.91 -0.03 -5.25
C ALA A 46 -19.87 -0.01 -6.79
N LYS A 47 -18.94 0.76 -7.37
CA LYS A 47 -18.72 0.80 -8.83
C LYS A 47 -18.34 -0.57 -9.39
N ALA A 48 -17.46 -1.30 -8.73
CA ALA A 48 -17.06 -2.65 -9.13
C ALA A 48 -18.24 -3.63 -9.13
N ARG A 49 -19.10 -3.59 -8.11
CA ARG A 49 -20.29 -4.45 -8.02
C ARG A 49 -21.29 -4.16 -9.13
N ALA A 50 -21.55 -2.88 -9.40
CA ALA A 50 -22.39 -2.47 -10.53
C ALA A 50 -21.77 -2.96 -11.86
N PHE A 51 -20.47 -2.76 -12.04
CA PHE A 51 -19.78 -3.17 -13.27
C PHE A 51 -19.86 -4.67 -13.54
N VAL A 52 -19.67 -5.53 -12.53
CA VAL A 52 -19.80 -6.99 -12.67
C VAL A 52 -21.24 -7.44 -12.94
N SER A 53 -22.25 -6.71 -12.45
CA SER A 53 -23.66 -7.00 -12.77
C SER A 53 -23.93 -6.85 -14.26
N ASP A 54 -23.33 -5.84 -14.88
CA ASP A 54 -23.53 -5.52 -16.30
C ASP A 54 -22.55 -6.27 -17.23
N HIS A 55 -21.40 -6.68 -16.70
CA HIS A 55 -20.31 -7.27 -17.48
C HIS A 55 -19.84 -8.59 -16.87
N LYS A 56 -19.77 -9.63 -17.71
CA LYS A 56 -19.25 -10.96 -17.36
C LYS A 56 -17.72 -10.95 -17.21
N CYS A 57 -17.21 -10.33 -16.15
CA CYS A 57 -15.78 -10.17 -15.87
C CYS A 57 -15.45 -10.46 -14.39
N GLN A 58 -14.15 -10.60 -14.11
CA GLN A 58 -13.65 -10.62 -12.73
C GLN A 58 -13.11 -9.25 -12.35
N VAL A 59 -13.56 -8.73 -11.22
CA VAL A 59 -13.06 -7.49 -10.67
C VAL A 59 -12.41 -7.75 -9.32
N LYS A 60 -11.24 -7.17 -9.10
CA LYS A 60 -10.59 -7.13 -7.78
C LYS A 60 -10.52 -5.69 -7.33
N VAL A 61 -10.99 -5.41 -6.13
CA VAL A 61 -10.85 -4.13 -5.45
C VAL A 61 -9.95 -4.41 -4.26
N LEU A 62 -8.71 -3.91 -4.30
CA LEU A 62 -7.68 -4.30 -3.35
C LEU A 62 -7.23 -3.06 -2.58
N PRO A 63 -7.58 -2.93 -1.29
CA PRO A 63 -6.86 -2.06 -0.38
C PRO A 63 -5.38 -2.46 -0.36
N MET A 64 -4.50 -1.48 -0.43
CA MET A 64 -3.05 -1.70 -0.48
C MET A 64 -2.31 -0.61 0.28
N THR A 65 -1.27 -1.03 0.99
CA THR A 65 -0.26 -0.17 1.58
C THR A 65 0.59 0.51 0.50
N GLY A 66 1.31 1.57 0.89
CA GLY A 66 2.26 2.24 -0.01
C GLY A 66 3.31 1.31 -0.64
N PRO A 67 4.01 0.45 0.14
CA PRO A 67 4.97 -0.51 -0.39
C PRO A 67 4.37 -1.48 -1.42
N GLU A 68 3.16 -1.98 -1.18
CA GLU A 68 2.50 -2.91 -2.11
C GLU A 68 2.15 -2.23 -3.44
N VAL A 69 1.64 -0.99 -3.42
CA VAL A 69 1.38 -0.24 -4.65
C VAL A 69 2.66 0.07 -5.40
N ARG A 70 3.74 0.44 -4.71
CA ARG A 70 5.06 0.64 -5.36
C ARG A 70 5.54 -0.62 -6.07
N ASN A 71 5.45 -1.77 -5.40
CA ASN A 71 5.79 -3.05 -5.99
C ASN A 71 4.90 -3.37 -7.21
N LEU A 72 3.58 -3.15 -7.09
CA LEU A 72 2.63 -3.35 -8.19
C LEU A 72 2.94 -2.48 -9.41
N LEU A 73 3.34 -1.22 -9.19
CA LEU A 73 3.66 -0.27 -10.24
C LEU A 73 5.10 -0.41 -10.77
N GLY A 74 5.91 -1.31 -10.20
CA GLY A 74 7.33 -1.42 -10.53
C GLY A 74 8.15 -0.19 -10.11
N ILE A 75 7.64 0.62 -9.18
CA ILE A 75 8.35 1.77 -8.63
C ILE A 75 9.34 1.23 -7.62
N ARG A 76 10.60 1.13 -8.04
CA ARG A 76 11.70 0.75 -7.16
C ARG A 76 12.44 2.01 -6.69
N PRO A 77 12.96 2.03 -5.47
CA PRO A 77 14.00 2.98 -5.12
C PRO A 77 15.12 2.88 -6.17
N PRO A 78 15.76 4.00 -6.55
CA PRO A 78 16.90 3.95 -7.46
C PRO A 78 17.99 3.04 -6.87
N ASP A 79 18.63 2.21 -7.72
CA ASP A 79 19.68 1.26 -7.30
C ASP A 79 20.85 1.93 -6.57
N LYS A 80 21.05 3.23 -6.85
CA LYS A 80 21.95 4.11 -6.11
C LYS A 80 21.14 5.31 -5.65
N PRO A 81 20.60 5.29 -4.42
CA PRO A 81 20.03 6.50 -3.85
C PRO A 81 21.11 7.58 -3.87
N GLU A 82 20.75 8.77 -4.36
CA GLU A 82 21.66 9.91 -4.28
C GLU A 82 22.05 10.11 -2.81
N PRO A 83 23.34 10.38 -2.54
CA PRO A 83 23.77 10.67 -1.18
C PRO A 83 22.91 11.81 -0.63
N ILE A 84 22.16 11.53 0.43
CA ILE A 84 21.43 12.57 1.15
C ILE A 84 22.46 13.59 1.62
N ASP A 85 22.21 14.86 1.34
CA ASP A 85 23.01 15.97 1.86
C ASP A 85 23.25 15.79 3.38
N PRO A 86 24.50 15.83 3.86
CA PRO A 86 24.80 15.57 5.26
C PRO A 86 24.01 16.44 6.25
N ALA A 87 23.71 17.70 5.90
CA ALA A 87 22.91 18.58 6.75
C ALA A 87 21.44 18.12 6.81
N LEU A 88 20.86 17.76 5.66
CA LEU A 88 19.54 17.16 5.58
C LEU A 88 19.45 15.83 6.35
N ARG A 89 20.45 14.94 6.19
CA ARG A 89 20.51 13.68 6.93
C ARG A 89 20.54 13.91 8.44
N ARG A 90 21.34 14.87 8.91
CA ARG A 90 21.40 15.21 10.34
C ARG A 90 20.06 15.73 10.86
N GLN A 91 19.40 16.63 10.11
CA GLN A 91 18.06 17.11 10.46
C GLN A 91 17.04 15.98 10.54
N MET A 92 17.06 15.03 9.60
CA MET A 92 16.16 13.87 9.62
C MET A 92 16.39 13.00 10.86
N LEU A 93 17.65 12.69 11.18
CA LEU A 93 18.01 11.91 12.36
C LEU A 93 17.58 12.60 13.66
N ASP A 94 17.77 13.90 13.78
CA ASP A 94 17.38 14.66 14.97
C ASP A 94 15.84 14.69 15.14
N ARG A 95 15.09 14.79 14.05
CA ARG A 95 13.62 14.70 14.07
C ARG A 95 13.15 13.31 14.48
N LEU A 96 13.70 12.26 13.88
CA LEU A 96 13.33 10.87 14.21
C LEU A 96 13.64 10.53 15.66
N ARG A 97 14.80 10.97 16.19
CA ARG A 97 15.16 10.81 17.61
C ARG A 97 14.20 11.54 18.54
N ARG A 98 13.72 12.72 18.14
CA ARG A 98 12.71 13.46 18.89
C ARG A 98 11.38 12.72 18.91
N ILE A 99 10.90 12.26 17.75
CA ILE A 99 9.65 11.49 17.63
C ILE A 99 9.74 10.20 18.46
N ALA A 100 10.83 9.46 18.36
CA ALA A 100 11.03 8.24 19.15
C ALA A 100 10.99 8.49 20.67
N ARG A 101 11.45 9.66 21.12
CA ARG A 101 11.43 10.07 22.53
C ARG A 101 10.05 10.54 22.97
N ASP A 102 9.41 11.38 22.16
CA ASP A 102 8.27 12.20 22.58
C ASP A 102 6.90 11.57 22.23
N SER A 103 6.85 10.66 21.25
CA SER A 103 5.63 9.92 20.87
C SER A 103 5.55 8.59 21.59
N ASP A 104 4.36 8.12 21.94
CA ASP A 104 4.09 6.89 22.70
C ASP A 104 3.27 5.81 21.98
N ASP A 105 3.03 6.02 20.69
CA ASP A 105 2.18 5.21 19.81
C ASP A 105 2.98 4.59 18.64
N ASP A 106 2.26 4.19 17.58
CA ASP A 106 2.83 3.61 16.36
C ASP A 106 3.92 4.50 15.73
N ALA A 107 3.86 5.82 15.91
CA ALA A 107 4.89 6.74 15.39
C ALA A 107 6.25 6.53 16.06
N ARG A 108 6.29 6.10 17.34
CA ARG A 108 7.54 5.73 18.01
C ARG A 108 8.18 4.52 17.34
N ARG A 109 7.37 3.50 17.05
CA ARG A 109 7.85 2.25 16.44
C ARG A 109 8.39 2.51 15.04
N ASP A 110 7.63 3.23 14.22
CA ASP A 110 8.05 3.62 12.87
C ASP A 110 9.34 4.45 12.90
N ALA A 111 9.47 5.38 13.86
CA ALA A 111 10.69 6.17 14.02
C ALA A 111 11.92 5.30 14.39
N PHE A 112 11.75 4.27 15.21
CA PHE A 112 12.83 3.32 15.53
C PHE A 112 13.23 2.47 14.32
N ASP A 113 12.25 1.94 13.59
CA ASP A 113 12.50 1.14 12.39
C ASP A 113 13.26 1.96 11.34
N LEU A 114 12.85 3.21 11.11
CA LEU A 114 13.56 4.16 10.23
C LEU A 114 14.98 4.50 10.71
N LEU A 115 15.19 4.71 12.02
CA LEU A 115 16.53 4.96 12.56
C LEU A 115 17.45 3.75 12.38
N ASN A 116 16.90 2.54 12.50
CA ASN A 116 17.63 1.29 12.29
C ASN A 116 18.00 1.09 10.82
N ASP A 117 17.04 1.28 9.90
CA ASP A 117 17.27 1.21 8.45
C ASP A 117 18.31 2.24 7.97
N MET A 118 18.38 3.40 8.64
CA MET A 118 19.39 4.42 8.37
C MET A 118 20.77 4.12 8.96
N GLY A 119 20.94 3.02 9.70
CA GLY A 119 22.18 2.63 10.38
C GLY A 119 22.56 3.56 11.54
N ALA A 120 21.57 4.22 12.16
CA ALA A 120 21.79 5.20 13.23
C ALA A 120 21.73 4.60 14.65
N MET A 121 21.31 3.34 14.76
CA MET A 121 21.37 2.55 16.00
C MET A 121 22.52 1.55 15.90
N GLN A 122 23.55 1.73 16.74
CA GLN A 122 24.57 0.70 16.95
C GLN A 122 24.01 -0.38 17.88
N PRO A 123 24.46 -1.64 17.78
CA PRO A 123 24.17 -2.68 18.77
C PRO A 123 24.65 -2.31 20.18
#